data_AF-A0A417YGK4-F1
#
_entry.id   AF-A0A417YGK4-F1
#
_cell.length_a   1.000
_cell.length_b   1.000
_cell.length_c   1.000
_cell.angle_alpha   90.00
_cell.angle_beta   90.00
_cell.angle_gamma   90.00
#
_symmetry.space_group_name_H-M   'P 1'
#
loop_
_entity.id
_entity.type
_entity.pdbx_description
1 polymer ?
#
loop_
_entity_poly.entity_id
_entity_poly.type
_entity_poly.pdbx_seq_one_letter_code
_entity_poly.pdbx_strand_id
1 'polypeptide(L)'
;MSQVENKVRMATTVCSKCKTTVQLDLGDLSYDEAIKMIDTLDNSNREFPGFHVEFGGWRKRWDLDNAFDLAYTEKEKFGSTIVHTIEILSENEGKKTFEGFDCSKEADRYLGSIMSKPNALQRNRIYYIEKNRVGEIIDKDTIY
;
A
#
# COMPACT_ATOMS: atom_id res chain seq x y z
N MET A 1 -20.81 3.63 -25.33
CA MET A 1 -19.38 3.96 -25.46
C MET A 1 -18.95 4.54 -24.12
N SER A 2 -18.34 3.72 -23.28
CA SER A 2 -17.91 4.12 -21.94
C SER A 2 -16.75 5.09 -22.08
N GLN A 3 -16.86 6.28 -21.51
CA GLN A 3 -15.73 7.19 -21.37
C GLN A 3 -14.67 6.48 -20.51
N VAL A 4 -13.54 6.14 -21.12
CA VAL A 4 -12.36 5.70 -20.39
C VAL A 4 -11.85 6.95 -19.71
N GLU A 5 -12.11 7.09 -18.40
CA GLU A 5 -11.44 8.09 -17.58
C GLU A 5 -9.93 7.80 -17.65
N ASN A 6 -9.20 8.58 -18.45
CA ASN A 6 -7.74 8.59 -18.43
C ASN A 6 -7.32 8.96 -17.00
N LYS A 7 -6.85 7.98 -16.24
CA LYS A 7 -6.41 8.20 -14.87
C LYS A 7 -4.97 8.70 -14.96
N VAL A 8 -4.81 10.01 -15.16
CA VAL A 8 -3.48 10.62 -15.28
C VAL A 8 -2.70 10.38 -13.98
N ARG A 9 -1.66 9.53 -14.05
CA ARG A 9 -0.79 9.21 -12.92
C ARG A 9 0.51 9.99 -13.05
N MET A 10 0.80 10.83 -12.05
CA MET A 10 2.01 11.63 -12.02
C MET A 10 2.93 11.13 -10.90
N ALA A 11 4.10 10.59 -11.26
CA ALA A 11 5.15 10.30 -10.30
C ALA A 11 6.07 11.52 -10.16
N THR A 12 6.17 12.05 -8.94
CA THR A 12 7.04 13.20 -8.65
C THR A 12 8.28 12.73 -7.90
N THR A 13 9.45 13.08 -8.41
CA THR A 13 10.74 12.71 -7.80
C THR A 13 11.72 13.89 -7.82
N VAL A 14 12.72 13.85 -6.95
CA VAL A 14 13.67 14.95 -6.74
C VAL A 14 15.09 14.42 -6.87
N CYS A 15 15.92 15.13 -7.63
CA CYS A 15 17.32 14.77 -7.78
C CYS A 15 18.05 14.96 -6.46
N SER A 16 18.70 13.90 -5.98
CA SER A 16 19.48 13.94 -4.74
C SER A 16 20.65 14.94 -4.79
N LYS A 17 21.20 15.20 -5.99
CA LYS A 17 22.37 16.05 -6.24
C LYS A 17 22.04 17.53 -6.45
N CYS A 18 21.22 17.84 -7.47
CA CYS A 18 20.91 19.23 -7.84
C CYS A 18 19.57 19.73 -7.30
N LYS A 19 18.82 18.88 -6.59
CA LYS A 19 17.50 19.19 -6.00
C LYS A 19 16.43 19.62 -7.01
N THR A 20 16.65 19.37 -8.29
CA THR A 20 15.63 19.59 -9.32
C THR A 20 14.49 18.61 -9.11
N THR A 21 13.26 19.10 -9.12
CA THR A 21 12.04 18.28 -9.09
C THR A 21 11.62 17.95 -10.51
N VAL A 22 11.26 16.70 -10.76
CA VAL A 22 10.74 16.25 -12.05
C VAL A 22 9.46 15.46 -11.84
N GLN A 23 8.59 15.57 -12.82
CA GLN A 23 7.31 14.88 -12.85
C GLN A 23 7.30 13.96 -14.07
N LEU A 24 7.02 12.69 -13.83
CA LEU A 24 6.89 11.65 -14.84
C LEU A 24 5.41 11.34 -15.01
N ASP A 25 4.90 11.57 -16.21
CA ASP A 25 3.55 11.17 -16.59
C ASP A 25 3.55 9.68 -16.97
N LEU A 26 2.81 8.90 -16.21
CA LEU A 26 2.67 7.45 -16.39
C LEU A 26 1.41 7.09 -17.15
N GLY A 27 0.54 8.07 -17.46
CA GLY A 27 -0.74 7.85 -18.10
C GLY A 27 -1.55 6.72 -17.46
N ASP A 28 -2.07 5.85 -18.32
CA ASP A 28 -2.91 4.72 -17.94
C ASP A 28 -2.13 3.43 -17.63
N LEU A 29 -0.81 3.47 -17.53
CA LEU A 29 0.01 2.29 -17.23
C LEU A 29 -0.46 1.63 -15.92
N SER A 30 -0.51 0.30 -15.92
CA SER A 30 -0.62 -0.47 -14.68
C SER A 30 0.68 -0.38 -13.87
N TYR A 31 0.61 -0.75 -12.59
CA TYR A 31 1.80 -0.73 -11.72
C TYR A 31 2.95 -1.57 -12.32
N ASP A 32 2.67 -2.79 -12.77
CA ASP A 32 3.67 -3.68 -13.37
C ASP A 32 4.27 -3.11 -14.67
N GLU A 33 3.46 -2.44 -15.49
CA GLU A 33 3.94 -1.78 -16.71
C GLU A 33 4.80 -0.55 -16.39
N ALA A 34 4.42 0.20 -15.36
CA ALA A 34 5.18 1.35 -14.90
C ALA A 34 6.54 0.94 -14.32
N ILE A 35 6.62 -0.17 -13.57
CA ILE A 35 7.90 -0.73 -13.11
C ILE A 35 8.79 -1.13 -14.29
N LYS A 36 8.26 -1.80 -15.32
CA LYS A 36 9.03 -2.14 -16.53
C LYS A 36 9.49 -0.91 -17.29
N MET A 37 8.66 0.14 -17.32
CA MET A 37 9.01 1.42 -17.92
C MET A 37 10.16 2.08 -17.14
N ILE A 38 10.16 2.05 -15.81
CA ILE A 38 11.27 2.56 -14.98
C ILE A 38 12.56 1.83 -15.32
N ASP A 39 12.55 0.50 -15.37
CA ASP A 39 13.75 -0.27 -15.68
C ASP A 39 14.30 0.08 -17.07
N THR A 40 13.40 0.32 -18.02
CA THR A 40 13.78 0.77 -19.36
C THR A 40 14.36 2.18 -19.33
N LEU A 41 13.74 3.10 -18.58
CA LEU A 41 14.14 4.49 -18.45
C LEU A 41 15.50 4.62 -17.76
N ASP A 42 15.71 3.86 -16.69
CA ASP A 42 16.94 3.80 -15.90
C ASP A 42 18.14 3.35 -16.74
N ASN A 43 17.93 2.39 -17.63
CA ASN A 43 18.94 1.87 -18.55
C ASN A 43 19.09 2.70 -19.84
N SER A 44 18.30 3.76 -20.02
CA SER A 44 18.36 4.60 -21.23
C SER A 44 19.24 5.82 -21.04
N ASN A 45 20.26 5.96 -21.89
CA ASN A 45 21.06 7.19 -21.97
C ASN A 45 20.23 8.28 -22.63
N ARG A 46 19.61 9.15 -21.83
CA ARG A 46 18.89 10.32 -22.33
C ARG A 46 19.41 11.58 -21.65
N GLU A 47 20.00 12.49 -22.44
CA GLU A 47 20.35 13.83 -21.98
C GLU A 47 19.14 14.75 -22.13
N PHE A 48 18.61 15.26 -21.03
CA PHE A 48 17.56 16.28 -21.02
C PHE A 48 17.96 17.45 -20.10
N PRO A 49 17.63 18.71 -20.45
CA PRO A 49 17.87 19.85 -19.57
C PRO A 49 17.22 19.65 -18.20
N GLY A 50 18.01 19.73 -17.12
CA GLY A 50 17.53 19.49 -15.75
C GLY A 50 17.57 18.02 -15.29
N PHE A 51 17.85 17.07 -16.20
CA PHE A 51 17.99 15.66 -15.85
C PHE A 51 19.47 15.26 -15.78
N HIS A 52 19.91 14.93 -14.57
CA HIS A 52 21.25 14.38 -14.34
C HIS A 52 21.18 12.87 -14.57
N VAL A 53 21.73 12.42 -15.70
CA VAL A 53 22.04 11.00 -15.93
C VAL A 53 23.53 10.81 -15.65
N GLU A 54 23.86 9.89 -14.74
CA GLU A 54 25.25 9.49 -14.48
C GLU A 54 25.45 8.02 -14.86
N PHE A 55 26.70 7.58 -14.96
CA PHE A 55 27.03 6.16 -15.01
C PHE A 55 26.34 5.43 -13.84
N GLY A 56 25.39 4.54 -14.16
CA GLY A 56 24.53 3.85 -13.21
C GLY A 56 23.03 4.22 -13.26
N GLY A 57 22.58 4.98 -14.26
CA GLY A 57 21.16 5.21 -14.51
C GLY A 57 20.53 6.34 -13.70
N TRP A 58 19.22 6.48 -13.83
CA TRP A 58 18.39 7.50 -13.18
C TRP A 58 18.13 7.19 -11.71
N ARG A 59 17.87 5.92 -11.34
CA ARG A 59 17.65 5.45 -9.95
C ARG A 59 18.76 5.88 -8.98
N LYS A 60 19.99 6.04 -9.48
CA LYS A 60 21.13 6.54 -8.69
C LYS A 60 20.94 7.96 -8.16
N ARG A 61 20.22 8.80 -8.90
CA ARG A 61 20.04 10.23 -8.59
C ARG A 61 18.61 10.60 -8.28
N TRP A 62 17.65 9.79 -8.72
CA TRP A 62 16.23 10.01 -8.62
C TRP A 62 15.62 8.85 -7.85
N ASP A 63 14.86 9.16 -6.80
CA ASP A 63 14.12 8.15 -6.04
C ASP A 63 12.86 7.75 -6.83
N LEU A 64 13.07 6.95 -7.89
CA LEU A 64 12.03 6.54 -8.82
C LEU A 64 11.10 5.49 -8.18
N ASP A 65 11.65 4.58 -7.37
CA ASP A 65 10.86 3.54 -6.71
C ASP A 65 9.79 4.15 -5.80
N ASN A 66 10.19 5.05 -4.90
CA ASN A 66 9.25 5.74 -4.01
C ASN A 66 8.26 6.63 -4.77
N ALA A 67 8.72 7.36 -5.79
CA ALA A 67 7.86 8.25 -6.57
C ALA A 67 6.74 7.50 -7.30
N PHE A 68 7.03 6.30 -7.79
CA PHE A 68 6.05 5.44 -8.41
C PHE A 68 5.21 4.71 -7.37
N ASP A 69 5.80 4.29 -6.25
CA ASP A 69 5.03 3.75 -5.13
C ASP A 69 3.95 4.75 -4.65
N LEU A 70 4.23 6.04 -4.61
CA LEU A 70 3.24 7.04 -4.24
C LEU A 70 2.20 7.32 -5.34
N ALA A 71 2.50 6.99 -6.59
CA ALA A 71 1.61 7.21 -7.74
C ALA A 71 0.53 6.13 -7.88
N TYR A 72 0.63 5.00 -7.19
CA TYR A 72 -0.32 3.88 -7.26
C TYR A 72 -0.94 3.56 -5.90
N THR A 73 -2.23 3.24 -5.89
CA THR A 73 -2.90 2.72 -4.69
C THR A 73 -2.42 1.30 -4.38
N GLU A 74 -2.50 0.86 -3.12
CA GLU A 74 -2.10 -0.51 -2.74
C GLU A 74 -2.83 -1.58 -3.56
N LYS A 75 -4.12 -1.36 -3.86
CA LYS A 75 -4.92 -2.24 -4.73
C LYS A 75 -4.32 -2.39 -6.14
N GLU A 76 -3.77 -1.31 -6.69
CA GLU A 76 -3.15 -1.34 -8.02
C GLU A 76 -1.78 -2.01 -7.99
N LYS A 77 -1.04 -1.91 -6.88
CA LYS A 77 0.29 -2.52 -6.72
C LYS A 77 0.23 -4.03 -6.48
N PHE A 78 -0.74 -4.46 -5.69
CA PHE A 78 -0.78 -5.82 -5.15
C PHE A 78 -2.00 -6.61 -5.62
N GLY A 79 -2.79 -6.04 -6.53
CA GLY A 79 -3.99 -6.64 -7.06
C GLY A 79 -5.09 -6.80 -6.00
N SER A 80 -6.07 -7.65 -6.31
CA SER A 80 -7.15 -8.01 -5.37
C SER A 80 -6.70 -9.00 -4.29
N THR A 81 -5.40 -9.33 -4.26
CA THR A 81 -4.79 -10.37 -3.43
C THR A 81 -4.06 -9.77 -2.22
N ILE A 82 -4.51 -8.62 -1.72
CA ILE A 82 -4.08 -8.19 -0.40
C ILE A 82 -4.89 -9.00 0.62
N VAL A 83 -4.21 -9.93 1.28
CA VAL A 83 -4.75 -10.65 2.43
C VAL A 83 -4.34 -9.84 3.65
N HIS A 84 -5.20 -8.94 4.11
CA HIS A 84 -5.11 -8.50 5.51
C HIS A 84 -5.63 -9.66 6.35
N THR A 85 -4.89 -10.00 7.39
CA THR A 85 -5.34 -10.97 8.38
C THR A 85 -5.64 -10.23 9.66
N ILE A 86 -6.90 -10.24 10.07
CA ILE A 86 -7.31 -9.72 11.37
C ILE A 86 -7.62 -10.88 12.29
N GLU A 87 -6.93 -10.95 13.42
CA GLU A 87 -7.16 -11.92 14.47
C GLU A 87 -7.80 -11.22 15.67
N ILE A 88 -9.01 -11.64 16.02
CA ILE A 88 -9.69 -11.23 17.25
C ILE A 88 -9.59 -12.39 18.23
N LEU A 89 -8.87 -12.18 19.34
CA LEU A 89 -8.71 -13.14 20.42
C LEU A 89 -9.56 -12.67 21.60
N SER A 90 -10.59 -13.43 21.95
CA SER A 90 -11.39 -13.20 23.14
C SER A 90 -11.19 -14.36 24.12
N GLU A 91 -11.00 -14.04 25.41
CA GLU A 91 -10.90 -15.05 26.46
C GLU A 91 -12.15 -15.93 26.54
N ASN A 92 -13.33 -15.37 26.24
CA ASN A 92 -14.61 -16.07 26.36
C ASN A 92 -15.13 -16.68 25.04
N GLU A 93 -14.79 -16.08 23.89
CA GLU A 93 -15.32 -16.51 22.58
C GLU A 93 -14.27 -17.25 21.73
N GLY A 94 -13.01 -17.29 22.16
CA GLY A 94 -11.90 -17.91 21.44
C GLY A 94 -11.29 -17.01 20.35
N LYS A 95 -10.55 -17.63 19.42
CA LYS A 95 -9.89 -16.94 18.30
C LYS A 95 -10.80 -16.92 17.07
N LYS A 96 -10.97 -15.74 16.46
CA LYS A 96 -11.56 -15.58 15.13
C LYS A 96 -10.56 -14.92 14.19
N THR A 97 -10.43 -15.45 12.98
CA THR A 97 -9.56 -14.91 11.93
C THR A 97 -10.41 -14.44 10.76
N PHE A 98 -10.10 -13.26 10.24
CA PHE A 98 -10.68 -12.68 9.04
C PHE A 98 -9.57 -12.45 8.01
N GLU A 99 -9.80 -12.83 6.77
CA GLU A 99 -8.81 -12.78 5.69
C GLU A 99 -9.45 -12.17 4.44
N GLY A 100 -8.80 -11.15 3.87
CA GLY A 100 -9.25 -10.56 2.61
C GLY A 100 -8.87 -9.09 2.44
N PHE A 101 -9.35 -8.51 1.35
CA PHE A 101 -9.02 -7.15 0.91
C PHE A 101 -9.69 -6.04 1.75
N ASP A 102 -10.86 -6.33 2.35
CA ASP A 102 -11.62 -5.39 3.20
C ASP A 102 -12.23 -6.17 4.38
N CYS A 103 -11.37 -6.97 5.04
CA CYS A 103 -11.79 -7.82 6.15
C CYS A 103 -12.00 -7.03 7.46
N SER A 104 -11.58 -5.76 7.50
CA SER A 104 -11.74 -4.84 8.64
C SER A 104 -13.21 -4.61 9.00
N LYS A 105 -14.08 -4.34 8.02
CA LYS A 105 -15.51 -4.13 8.28
C LYS A 105 -16.19 -5.36 8.87
N GLU A 106 -15.78 -6.56 8.45
CA GLU A 106 -16.31 -7.80 8.99
C GLU A 106 -15.77 -8.07 10.40
N ALA A 107 -14.48 -7.82 10.62
CA ALA A 107 -13.85 -7.89 11.92
C ALA A 107 -14.47 -6.89 12.92
N ASP A 108 -14.70 -5.64 12.51
CA ASP A 108 -15.35 -4.60 13.31
C ASP A 108 -16.78 -4.97 13.67
N ARG A 109 -17.54 -5.52 12.71
CA ARG A 109 -18.90 -6.00 12.98
C ARG A 109 -18.90 -7.14 13.99
N TYR A 110 -17.95 -8.07 13.88
CA TYR A 110 -17.80 -9.17 14.83
C TYR A 110 -17.39 -8.65 16.21
N LEU A 111 -16.41 -7.75 16.27
CA LEU A 111 -15.97 -7.09 17.51
C LEU A 111 -17.13 -6.36 18.19
N GLY A 112 -17.90 -5.56 17.43
CA GLY A 112 -19.10 -4.89 17.90
C GLY A 112 -20.14 -5.86 18.46
N SER A 113 -20.30 -7.04 17.85
CA SER A 113 -21.20 -8.08 18.36
C SER A 113 -20.74 -8.64 19.71
N ILE A 114 -19.43 -8.80 19.94
CA ILE A 114 -18.88 -9.23 21.23
C ILE A 114 -19.11 -8.13 22.27
N MET A 115 -18.78 -6.88 21.92
CA MET A 115 -18.90 -5.73 22.81
C MET A 115 -20.34 -5.39 23.19
N SER A 116 -21.32 -5.72 22.34
CA SER A 116 -22.74 -5.50 22.63
C SER A 116 -23.32 -6.47 23.67
N LYS A 117 -22.59 -7.53 24.06
CA LYS A 117 -23.07 -8.51 25.05
C LYS A 117 -23.06 -7.88 26.45
N PRO A 118 -24.08 -8.15 27.30
CA PRO A 118 -24.08 -7.68 28.68
C PRO A 118 -22.82 -8.14 29.43
N ASN A 119 -22.14 -7.22 30.10
CA ASN A 119 -20.89 -7.45 30.84
C ASN A 119 -19.65 -7.82 29.99
N ALA A 120 -19.67 -7.64 28.66
CA ALA A 120 -18.54 -7.95 27.79
C ALA A 120 -17.24 -7.25 28.25
N LEU A 121 -17.32 -5.96 28.57
CA LEU A 121 -16.15 -5.15 28.93
C LEU A 121 -15.71 -5.28 30.41
N GLN A 122 -16.47 -6.02 31.22
CA GLN A 122 -16.14 -6.23 32.64
C GLN A 122 -15.41 -7.56 32.89
N ARG A 123 -15.38 -8.47 31.90
CA ARG A 123 -14.91 -9.86 32.08
C ARG A 123 -14.23 -10.48 30.86
N ASN A 124 -13.89 -9.70 29.83
CA ASN A 124 -13.36 -10.25 28.59
C ASN A 124 -12.23 -9.38 28.07
N ARG A 125 -10.99 -9.86 28.16
CA ARG A 125 -9.90 -9.22 27.43
C ARG A 125 -10.01 -9.60 25.96
N ILE A 126 -10.05 -8.58 25.10
CA ILE A 126 -10.10 -8.78 23.66
C ILE A 126 -8.81 -8.21 23.06
N TYR A 127 -8.09 -9.03 22.29
CA TYR A 127 -6.97 -8.57 21.48
C TYR A 127 -7.40 -8.49 20.03
N TYR A 128 -7.19 -7.32 19.42
CA TYR A 128 -7.34 -7.09 18.00
C TYR A 128 -5.93 -7.04 17.40
N ILE A 129 -5.62 -7.91 16.45
CA ILE A 129 -4.30 -7.96 15.81
C ILE A 129 -4.50 -7.91 14.31
N GLU A 130 -4.00 -6.85 13.68
CA GLU A 130 -3.97 -6.73 12.22
C GLU A 130 -2.57 -7.07 11.71
N LYS A 131 -2.53 -7.93 10.69
CA LYS A 131 -1.29 -8.32 10.00
C LYS A 131 -1.37 -8.03 8.51
N ASN A 132 -0.23 -7.65 7.95
CA ASN A 132 -0.07 -7.52 6.51
C ASN A 132 0.05 -8.90 5.84
N ARG A 133 0.11 -8.90 4.51
CA ARG A 133 0.23 -10.12 3.68
C ARG A 133 1.45 -11.01 4.00
N VAL A 134 2.51 -10.46 4.60
CA VAL A 134 3.72 -11.22 4.98
C VAL A 134 3.69 -11.67 6.44
N GLY A 135 2.59 -11.40 7.15
CA GLY A 135 2.36 -11.80 8.53
C GLY A 135 2.96 -10.85 9.57
N GLU A 136 3.48 -9.68 9.16
CA GLU A 136 3.94 -8.66 10.09
C GLU A 136 2.75 -7.95 10.73
N ILE A 137 2.83 -7.70 12.03
CA ILE A 137 1.80 -6.99 12.78
C ILE A 137 1.85 -5.52 12.39
N ILE A 138 0.76 -5.03 11.80
CA ILE A 138 0.56 -3.62 11.45
C ILE A 138 -0.03 -2.88 12.65
N ASP A 139 -0.99 -3.52 13.32
CA ASP A 139 -1.70 -2.94 14.46
C ASP A 139 -2.02 -4.01 15.51
N LYS A 140 -2.01 -3.59 16.77
CA LYS A 140 -2.35 -4.46 17.89
C LYS A 140 -2.95 -3.63 19.03
N ASP A 141 -4.22 -3.86 19.27
CA ASP A 141 -4.97 -3.24 20.36
C ASP A 141 -5.45 -4.25 21.39
N THR A 142 -5.51 -3.79 22.64
CA THR A 142 -6.16 -4.51 23.75
C THR A 142 -7.39 -3.72 24.16
N ILE A 143 -8.56 -4.34 24.04
CA ILE A 143 -9.85 -3.72 24.32
C ILE A 143 -10.35 -4.30 25.66
N TYR A 144 -10.69 -3.40 26.58
CA TYR A 144 -11.24 -3.69 27.90
C TYR A 144 -12.71 -3.36 27.94
#